data_AF-A0A538C1Z7-F1
#
_entry.id   AF-A0A538C1Z7-F1
#
_cell.length_a   1.000
_cell.length_b   1.000
_cell.length_c   1.000
_cell.angle_alpha   90.00
_cell.angle_beta   90.00
_cell.angle_gamma   90.00
#
_symmetry.space_group_name_H-M   'P 1'
#
loop_
_entity.id
_entity.type
_entity.pdbx_description
1 polymer ?
#
loop_
_entity_poly.entity_id
_entity_poly.type
_entity_poly.pdbx_seq_one_letter_code
_entity_poly.pdbx_strand_id
1 'polypeptide(L)'
;MLSIGKIALGQHRYYEQQVAQGADDYYSGRGEAPGEWVGGGSDALGLSGRASSHQFSALIAGLDPRAPDRRLRSSDRDPKVAALDLTFSAPKSISVLAEFSKRRREMLREAESGGIPLTSKAAAESAAIATRDRKRYGIQTHTWREEVRARAGELGLTRAAIAALIERGRRRTRAGLAMRDRINQRSLGDRLTGPQGLTERANTFDERVVLQQFAAHARSGLSVDEVRAHSHRFIGRCDVIRTDRGEMTTTELVACERRLIAAALGRASEGAGIVAPDLIRREISRAPFPLTTEQATAVNAAINSCDGVSVIEALAGTGKTFTAGVLGAVYGRAGYEVLGVAPTARAARELSEQASIPSRTLDRLLLDIEQLGDELPRRCVVILDEAGMAPTRSSAALLALAARAEAKVIAIGDPGQLASVQAGGWLRAVGPGLGAHRLTEVMRQRDPDERRALEALHEREPHRYLEWAQTAAT
;
A
#
# COMPACT_ATOMS: atom_id res chain seq x y z
N MET A 1 22.55 -14.64 -14.41
CA MET A 1 21.76 -13.41 -14.55
C MET A 1 21.96 -12.89 -15.96
N LEU A 2 20.89 -12.55 -16.67
CA LEU A 2 20.96 -11.94 -18.00
C LEU A 2 20.79 -10.43 -17.83
N SER A 3 21.74 -9.64 -18.32
CA SER A 3 21.59 -8.19 -18.47
C SER A 3 21.46 -7.84 -19.96
N ILE A 4 20.60 -6.86 -20.26
CA ILE A 4 20.35 -6.41 -21.63
C ILE A 4 20.83 -4.96 -21.75
N GLY A 5 21.92 -4.76 -22.50
CA GLY A 5 22.48 -3.46 -22.83
C GLY A 5 22.03 -3.00 -24.22
N LYS A 6 21.96 -1.69 -24.44
CA LYS A 6 21.75 -1.11 -25.78
C LYS A 6 23.09 -0.61 -26.30
N ILE A 7 23.45 -1.01 -27.51
CA ILE A 7 24.67 -0.55 -28.20
C ILE A 7 24.26 0.51 -29.22
N ALA A 8 24.78 1.72 -29.09
CA ALA A 8 24.64 2.77 -30.09
C ALA A 8 25.78 2.72 -31.13
N LEU A 9 25.55 3.32 -32.29
CA LEU A 9 26.59 3.50 -33.31
C LEU A 9 27.76 4.29 -32.70
N GLY A 10 29.00 3.82 -32.89
CA GLY A 10 30.22 4.36 -32.26
C GLY A 10 30.66 3.68 -30.95
N GLN A 11 29.72 3.13 -30.15
CA GLN A 11 30.07 2.42 -28.90
C GLN A 11 30.53 0.96 -29.11
N HIS A 12 30.36 0.44 -30.33
CA HIS A 12 30.76 -0.92 -30.71
C HIS A 12 32.28 -1.12 -30.80
N ARG A 13 33.08 -0.04 -30.90
CA ARG A 13 34.55 -0.12 -30.93
C ARG A 13 35.15 -0.80 -29.69
N TYR A 14 34.50 -0.65 -28.54
CA TYR A 14 34.84 -1.37 -27.32
C TYR A 14 34.65 -2.89 -27.49
N TYR A 15 33.55 -3.29 -28.12
CA TYR A 15 33.23 -4.70 -28.39
C TYR A 15 34.03 -5.27 -29.57
N GLU A 16 34.52 -4.47 -30.52
CA GLU A 16 35.41 -4.95 -31.59
C GLU A 16 36.74 -5.50 -31.04
N GLN A 17 37.28 -4.86 -29.99
CA GLN A 17 38.51 -5.32 -29.33
C GLN A 17 38.26 -6.59 -28.50
N GLN A 18 37.14 -6.67 -27.79
CA GLN A 18 36.77 -7.84 -26.99
C GLN A 18 36.35 -9.05 -27.85
N VAL A 19 35.40 -8.84 -28.77
CA VAL A 19 34.73 -9.91 -29.52
C VAL A 19 35.54 -10.35 -30.74
N ALA A 20 36.09 -9.44 -31.53
CA ALA A 20 36.76 -9.81 -32.78
C ALA A 20 38.28 -10.05 -32.64
N GLN A 21 38.92 -9.37 -31.69
CA GLN A 21 40.37 -9.51 -31.44
C GLN A 21 40.70 -10.37 -30.22
N GLY A 22 39.69 -10.74 -29.41
CA GLY A 22 39.87 -11.56 -28.21
C GLY A 22 40.77 -10.90 -27.17
N ALA A 23 40.84 -9.57 -27.15
CA ALA A 23 41.73 -8.81 -26.28
C ALA A 23 40.93 -8.13 -25.17
N ASP A 24 40.89 -8.76 -24.00
CA ASP A 24 40.49 -8.09 -22.77
C ASP A 24 41.46 -8.44 -21.62
N ASP A 25 41.76 -7.45 -20.80
CA ASP A 25 42.87 -7.46 -19.83
C ASP A 25 42.38 -7.49 -18.37
N TYR A 26 41.08 -7.65 -18.15
CA TYR A 26 40.55 -7.17 -16.87
C TYR A 26 40.76 -8.10 -15.66
N TYR A 27 41.03 -9.41 -15.81
CA TYR A 27 41.33 -10.28 -14.64
C TYR A 27 42.29 -11.47 -14.82
N SER A 28 42.78 -11.81 -16.02
CA SER A 28 43.62 -13.01 -16.22
C SER A 28 44.81 -12.87 -17.18
N GLY A 29 44.96 -11.74 -17.89
CA GLY A 29 46.06 -11.50 -18.84
C GLY A 29 46.13 -12.48 -20.03
N ARG A 30 45.11 -13.33 -20.21
CA ARG A 30 44.89 -14.15 -21.39
C ARG A 30 43.54 -13.74 -21.93
N GLY A 31 43.53 -12.99 -23.02
CA GLY A 31 42.32 -12.39 -23.57
C GLY A 31 41.20 -13.40 -23.88
N GLU A 32 39.98 -12.89 -24.08
CA GLU A 32 38.79 -13.71 -24.31
C GLU A 32 38.89 -14.56 -25.59
N ALA A 33 38.12 -15.65 -25.63
CA ALA A 33 37.97 -16.40 -26.87
C ALA A 33 37.29 -15.52 -27.93
N PRO A 34 37.80 -15.49 -29.17
CA PRO A 34 37.22 -14.69 -30.23
C PRO A 34 35.78 -15.13 -30.53
N GLY A 35 34.92 -14.16 -30.79
CA GLY A 35 33.49 -14.33 -30.98
C GLY A 35 33.15 -15.16 -32.21
N GLU A 36 32.01 -15.84 -32.14
CA GLU A 36 31.49 -16.70 -33.21
C GLU A 36 30.09 -16.27 -33.63
N TRP A 37 29.79 -16.44 -34.91
CA TRP A 37 28.45 -16.22 -35.46
C TRP A 37 27.51 -17.36 -35.04
N VAL A 38 26.38 -16.99 -34.45
CA VAL A 38 25.35 -17.93 -34.00
C VAL A 38 23.94 -17.43 -34.33
N GLY A 39 23.05 -18.36 -34.66
CA GLY A 39 21.61 -18.12 -34.86
C GLY A 39 21.17 -18.07 -36.32
N GLY A 40 19.87 -18.32 -36.59
CA GLY A 40 19.37 -18.48 -37.96
C GLY A 40 19.53 -17.24 -38.87
N GLY A 41 19.72 -16.05 -38.29
CA GLY A 41 20.04 -14.84 -39.05
C GLY A 41 21.46 -14.83 -39.62
N SER A 42 22.45 -15.42 -38.92
CA SER A 42 23.80 -15.57 -39.46
C SER A 42 23.82 -16.59 -40.59
N ASP A 43 23.06 -17.68 -40.48
CA ASP A 43 22.91 -18.70 -41.53
C ASP A 43 22.31 -18.10 -42.81
N ALA A 44 21.24 -17.29 -42.67
CA ALA A 44 20.61 -16.59 -43.80
C ALA A 44 21.56 -15.58 -44.48
N LEU A 45 22.49 -14.99 -43.72
CA LEU A 45 23.55 -14.13 -44.21
C LEU A 45 24.82 -14.90 -44.60
N GLY A 46 24.82 -16.24 -44.56
CA GLY A 46 25.98 -17.07 -44.87
C GLY A 46 27.21 -16.79 -44.00
N LEU A 47 27.00 -16.36 -42.76
CA LEU A 47 28.02 -16.08 -41.76
C LEU A 47 28.12 -17.26 -40.79
N SER A 48 29.29 -17.88 -40.71
CA SER A 48 29.55 -19.01 -39.81
C SER A 48 30.99 -18.95 -39.28
N GLY A 49 31.23 -19.59 -38.14
CA GLY A 49 32.54 -19.58 -37.49
C GLY A 49 32.90 -18.22 -36.87
N ARG A 50 34.20 -17.91 -36.84
CA ARG A 50 34.74 -16.73 -36.14
C ARG A 50 34.26 -15.41 -36.77
N ALA A 51 33.79 -14.49 -35.94
CA ALA A 51 33.43 -13.14 -36.34
C ALA A 51 34.68 -12.27 -36.52
N SER A 52 34.86 -11.69 -37.71
CA SER A 52 35.90 -10.70 -37.97
C SER A 52 35.45 -9.29 -37.57
N SER A 53 36.40 -8.41 -37.26
CA SER A 53 36.11 -7.01 -36.89
C SER A 53 35.30 -6.32 -37.98
N HIS A 54 35.72 -6.43 -39.25
CA HIS A 54 35.03 -5.84 -40.39
C HIS A 54 33.57 -6.29 -40.51
N GLN A 55 33.30 -7.59 -40.37
CA GLN A 55 31.94 -8.12 -40.48
C GLN A 55 31.05 -7.65 -39.32
N PHE A 56 31.61 -7.58 -38.11
CA PHE A 56 30.89 -7.08 -36.94
C PHE A 56 30.56 -5.59 -37.08
N SER A 57 31.52 -4.75 -37.48
CA SER A 57 31.30 -3.31 -37.71
C SER A 57 30.23 -3.06 -38.77
N ALA A 58 30.29 -3.80 -39.89
CA ALA A 58 29.32 -3.68 -40.98
C ALA A 58 27.90 -4.01 -40.49
N LEU A 59 27.73 -5.07 -39.70
CA LEU A 59 26.41 -5.45 -39.17
C LEU A 59 25.86 -4.42 -38.19
N ILE A 60 26.71 -3.86 -37.31
CA ILE A 60 26.33 -2.80 -36.37
C ILE A 60 25.91 -1.52 -37.13
N ALA A 61 26.55 -1.22 -38.25
CA ALA A 61 26.15 -0.12 -39.14
C ALA A 61 24.87 -0.41 -39.95
N GLY A 62 24.34 -1.64 -39.90
CA GLY A 62 23.17 -2.07 -40.66
C GLY A 62 23.47 -2.37 -42.13
N LEU A 63 24.72 -2.72 -42.44
CA LEU A 63 25.21 -3.11 -43.76
C LEU A 63 25.41 -4.63 -43.83
N ASP A 64 25.37 -5.19 -45.04
CA ASP A 64 25.66 -6.60 -45.28
C ASP A 64 27.15 -6.88 -45.02
N PRO A 65 27.51 -7.74 -44.06
CA PRO A 65 28.90 -8.03 -43.72
C PRO A 65 29.75 -8.63 -44.85
N ARG A 66 29.13 -9.07 -45.95
CA ARG A 66 29.80 -9.61 -47.14
C ARG A 66 29.79 -8.65 -48.33
N ALA A 67 28.98 -7.59 -48.26
CA ALA A 67 28.80 -6.61 -49.34
C ALA A 67 28.58 -5.23 -48.69
N PRO A 68 29.65 -4.48 -48.38
CA PRO A 68 29.57 -3.28 -47.54
C PRO A 68 28.69 -2.16 -48.12
N ASP A 69 28.42 -2.17 -49.43
CA ASP A 69 27.54 -1.19 -50.09
C ASP A 69 26.05 -1.56 -50.02
N ARG A 70 25.71 -2.76 -49.53
CA ARG A 70 24.34 -3.25 -49.43
C ARG A 70 23.78 -3.02 -48.03
N ARG A 71 22.74 -2.19 -47.92
CA ARG A 71 22.03 -1.97 -46.65
C ARG A 71 21.09 -3.13 -46.32
N LEU A 72 21.08 -3.54 -45.05
CA LEU A 72 20.13 -4.50 -44.49
C LEU A 72 18.89 -3.80 -43.89
N ARG A 73 18.90 -2.47 -43.83
CA ARG A 73 17.82 -1.65 -43.26
C ARG A 73 17.21 -0.77 -44.35
N SER A 74 15.90 -0.54 -44.24
CA SER A 74 15.12 0.29 -45.18
C SER A 74 15.30 1.81 -44.97
N SER A 75 15.98 2.23 -43.91
CA SER A 75 16.19 3.65 -43.58
C SER A 75 17.65 4.05 -43.73
N ASP A 76 17.89 5.23 -44.32
CA ASP A 76 19.22 5.79 -44.49
C ASP A 76 19.76 6.50 -43.25
N ARG A 77 18.94 6.66 -42.20
CA ARG A 77 19.33 7.31 -40.94
C ARG A 77 20.05 6.34 -40.00
N ASP A 78 21.05 6.87 -39.31
CA ASP A 78 21.81 6.12 -38.31
C ASP A 78 20.89 5.56 -37.21
N PRO A 79 21.07 4.29 -36.80
CA PRO A 79 20.27 3.70 -35.75
C PRO A 79 20.55 4.39 -34.40
N LYS A 80 19.48 4.81 -33.72
CA LYS A 80 19.57 5.21 -32.30
C LYS A 80 20.00 4.06 -31.39
N VAL A 81 19.65 2.82 -31.75
CA VAL A 81 20.12 1.58 -31.13
C VAL A 81 20.54 0.65 -32.27
N ALA A 82 21.83 0.36 -32.35
CA ALA A 82 22.45 -0.42 -33.41
C ALA A 82 22.40 -1.92 -33.11
N ALA A 83 22.56 -2.31 -31.84
CA ALA A 83 22.41 -3.69 -31.39
C ALA A 83 21.99 -3.76 -29.91
N LEU A 84 21.63 -4.97 -29.47
CA LEU A 84 21.42 -5.29 -28.06
C LEU A 84 22.54 -6.20 -27.59
N ASP A 85 23.19 -5.84 -26.49
CA ASP A 85 24.10 -6.73 -25.76
C ASP A 85 23.29 -7.60 -24.81
N LEU A 86 23.46 -8.91 -24.89
CA LEU A 86 22.82 -9.89 -24.02
C LEU A 86 23.90 -10.57 -23.17
N THR A 87 24.26 -9.95 -22.04
CA THR A 87 25.34 -10.46 -21.18
C THR A 87 24.82 -11.58 -20.27
N PHE A 88 25.27 -12.80 -20.49
CA PHE A 88 24.95 -13.96 -19.65
C PHE A 88 25.97 -14.12 -18.52
N SER A 89 25.70 -13.50 -17.37
CA SER A 89 26.57 -13.62 -16.18
C SER A 89 26.30 -14.92 -15.42
N ALA A 90 27.28 -15.81 -15.37
CA ALA A 90 27.22 -16.98 -14.50
C ALA A 90 27.22 -16.55 -13.00
N PRO A 91 26.53 -17.28 -12.11
CA PRO A 91 26.65 -17.06 -10.66
C PRO A 91 28.12 -17.14 -10.23
N LYS A 92 28.56 -16.28 -9.30
CA LYS A 92 29.97 -16.22 -8.84
C LYS A 92 30.50 -17.58 -8.34
N SER A 93 29.64 -18.43 -7.79
CA SER A 93 29.98 -19.80 -7.40
C SER A 93 30.36 -20.70 -8.59
N ILE A 94 29.75 -20.49 -9.76
CA ILE A 94 30.06 -21.20 -11.01
C ILE A 94 31.36 -20.66 -11.63
N SER A 95 31.64 -19.36 -11.55
CA SER A 95 32.93 -18.79 -12.00
C SER A 95 34.10 -19.27 -11.15
N VAL A 96 33.93 -19.35 -9.82
CA VAL A 96 34.90 -19.98 -8.92
C VAL A 96 35.03 -21.48 -9.24
N LEU A 97 33.94 -22.22 -9.42
CA LEU A 97 34.01 -23.64 -9.83
C LEU A 97 34.68 -23.85 -11.20
N ALA A 98 34.51 -22.94 -12.16
CA ALA A 98 35.18 -22.99 -13.46
C ALA A 98 36.70 -22.79 -13.30
N GLU A 99 37.11 -21.87 -12.44
CA GLU A 99 38.52 -21.61 -12.16
C GLU A 99 39.19 -22.80 -11.43
N PHE A 100 38.49 -23.41 -10.49
CA PHE A 100 39.02 -24.52 -9.65
C PHE A 100 38.77 -25.93 -10.20
N SER A 101 37.97 -26.11 -11.27
CA SER A 101 37.71 -27.43 -11.86
C SER A 101 38.69 -27.75 -13.00
N LYS A 102 39.76 -28.51 -12.68
CA LYS A 102 40.70 -29.07 -13.68
C LYS A 102 39.98 -29.92 -14.75
N ARG A 103 38.86 -30.56 -14.38
CA ARG A 103 38.14 -31.55 -15.20
C ARG A 103 37.42 -30.98 -16.41
N ARG A 104 36.83 -29.78 -16.32
CA ARG A 104 36.18 -29.13 -17.48
C ARG A 104 37.24 -28.72 -18.52
N ARG A 105 38.43 -28.30 -18.05
CA ARG A 105 39.56 -27.91 -18.93
C ARG A 105 40.18 -29.09 -19.66
N GLU A 106 40.31 -30.25 -19.02
CA GLU A 106 40.78 -31.48 -19.69
C GLU A 106 39.78 -31.94 -20.76
N MET A 107 38.48 -31.99 -20.43
CA MET A 107 37.43 -32.35 -21.40
C MET A 107 37.37 -31.40 -22.61
N LEU A 108 37.58 -30.10 -22.40
CA LEU A 108 37.59 -29.11 -23.49
C LEU A 108 38.82 -29.28 -24.41
N ARG A 109 40.01 -29.51 -23.85
CA ARG A 109 41.24 -29.75 -24.63
C ARG A 109 41.16 -31.04 -25.45
N GLU A 110 40.57 -32.09 -24.89
CA GLU A 110 40.44 -33.38 -25.57
C GLU A 110 39.35 -33.35 -26.66
N ALA A 111 38.27 -32.58 -26.44
CA ALA A 111 37.26 -32.31 -27.46
C ALA A 111 37.82 -31.47 -28.64
N GLU A 112 38.67 -30.47 -28.35
CA GLU A 112 39.42 -29.71 -29.38
C GLU A 112 40.40 -30.62 -30.15
N SER A 113 41.12 -31.50 -29.46
CA SER A 113 42.12 -32.39 -30.07
C SER A 113 41.48 -33.52 -30.90
N GLY A 114 40.27 -33.96 -30.54
CA GLY A 114 39.53 -35.03 -31.21
C GLY A 114 38.49 -34.56 -32.23
N GLY A 115 38.33 -33.24 -32.43
CA GLY A 115 37.40 -32.67 -33.42
C GLY A 115 35.91 -32.90 -33.13
N ILE A 116 35.52 -33.12 -31.86
CA ILE A 116 34.12 -33.36 -31.47
C ILE A 116 33.49 -32.03 -31.02
N PRO A 117 32.53 -31.47 -31.77
CA PRO A 117 31.85 -30.24 -31.35
C PRO A 117 30.98 -30.52 -30.12
N LEU A 118 31.22 -29.83 -29.01
CA LEU A 118 30.43 -29.92 -27.78
C LEU A 118 29.12 -29.10 -27.89
N THR A 119 28.41 -29.26 -28.99
CA THR A 119 27.24 -28.44 -29.37
C THR A 119 25.90 -29.01 -28.85
N SER A 120 25.90 -30.22 -28.26
CA SER A 120 24.71 -30.80 -27.64
C SER A 120 25.03 -31.56 -26.34
N LYS A 121 24.02 -31.68 -25.46
CA LYS A 121 24.11 -32.42 -24.20
C LYS A 121 24.54 -33.89 -24.40
N ALA A 122 24.08 -34.52 -25.48
CA ALA A 122 24.43 -35.90 -25.83
C ALA A 122 25.90 -36.04 -26.28
N ALA A 123 26.44 -35.06 -27.02
CA ALA A 123 27.86 -35.06 -27.41
C ALA A 123 28.79 -34.85 -26.21
N ALA A 124 28.40 -33.98 -25.26
CA ALA A 124 29.12 -33.77 -24.02
C ALA A 124 29.09 -35.02 -23.11
N GLU A 125 27.98 -35.75 -23.06
CA GLU A 125 27.87 -37.02 -22.34
C GLU A 125 28.73 -38.12 -22.96
N SER A 126 28.76 -38.21 -24.30
CA SER A 126 29.58 -39.20 -25.01
C SER A 126 31.10 -38.96 -24.83
N ALA A 127 31.54 -37.69 -24.92
CA ALA A 127 32.92 -37.31 -24.61
C ALA A 127 33.29 -37.55 -23.14
N ALA A 128 32.36 -37.32 -22.20
CA ALA A 128 32.55 -37.59 -20.77
C ALA A 128 32.63 -39.09 -20.43
N ILE A 129 32.00 -39.95 -21.22
CA ILE A 129 32.06 -41.42 -21.07
C ILE A 129 33.35 -41.97 -21.71
N ALA A 130 33.76 -41.45 -22.87
CA ALA A 130 34.97 -41.88 -23.57
C ALA A 130 36.26 -41.51 -22.81
N THR A 131 36.28 -40.37 -22.13
CA THR A 131 37.43 -39.88 -21.32
C THR A 131 37.41 -40.37 -19.87
N ARG A 132 36.58 -41.37 -19.57
CA ARG A 132 36.38 -41.88 -18.20
C ARG A 132 37.58 -42.73 -17.78
N ASP A 133 38.54 -42.08 -17.12
CA ASP A 133 39.61 -42.78 -16.44
C ASP A 133 39.03 -43.70 -15.34
N ARG A 134 39.52 -44.96 -15.27
CA ARG A 134 39.10 -45.94 -14.26
C ARG A 134 39.32 -45.34 -12.87
N LYS A 135 38.36 -45.48 -11.94
CA LYS A 135 38.44 -44.92 -10.58
C LYS A 135 39.81 -45.19 -9.94
N ARG A 136 40.68 -44.17 -9.87
CA ARG A 136 41.92 -44.22 -9.10
C ARG A 136 41.58 -44.14 -7.62
N TYR A 137 41.56 -45.28 -6.94
CA TYR A 137 41.62 -45.31 -5.48
C TYR A 137 43.10 -45.11 -5.09
N GLY A 138 43.38 -44.02 -4.37
CA GLY A 138 44.74 -43.66 -3.96
C GLY A 138 45.07 -42.17 -3.91
N ILE A 139 44.09 -41.26 -3.89
CA ILE A 139 44.40 -39.85 -3.59
C ILE A 139 44.87 -39.78 -2.14
N GLN A 140 46.16 -39.53 -1.95
CA GLN A 140 46.69 -39.20 -0.64
C GLN A 140 46.07 -37.88 -0.19
N THR A 141 45.09 -37.94 0.71
CA THR A 141 44.27 -36.78 1.11
C THR A 141 45.07 -35.69 1.83
N HIS A 142 46.30 -35.97 2.26
CA HIS A 142 47.18 -34.99 2.90
C HIS A 142 47.77 -34.00 1.89
N THR A 143 48.32 -34.47 0.75
CA THR A 143 48.93 -33.61 -0.28
C THR A 143 47.91 -32.68 -0.92
N TRP A 144 46.71 -33.17 -1.22
CA TRP A 144 45.65 -32.32 -1.74
C TRP A 144 45.22 -31.22 -0.76
N ARG A 145 45.14 -31.52 0.55
CA ARG A 145 44.82 -30.52 1.58
C ARG A 145 45.94 -29.48 1.71
N GLU A 146 47.19 -29.89 1.54
CA GLU A 146 48.36 -29.01 1.58
C GLU A 146 48.41 -28.08 0.38
N GLU A 147 48.17 -28.59 -0.84
CA GLU A 147 48.07 -27.79 -2.05
C GLU A 147 46.94 -26.75 -1.97
N VAL A 148 45.77 -27.16 -1.48
CA VAL A 148 44.63 -26.25 -1.30
C VAL A 148 44.94 -25.19 -0.23
N ARG A 149 45.64 -25.54 0.86
CA ARG A 149 46.05 -24.59 1.89
C ARG A 149 47.10 -23.60 1.40
N ALA A 150 48.09 -24.06 0.63
CA ALA A 150 49.11 -23.21 0.04
C ALA A 150 48.48 -22.17 -0.89
N ARG A 151 47.60 -22.61 -1.78
CA ARG A 151 46.91 -21.73 -2.74
C ARG A 151 45.93 -20.77 -2.06
N ALA A 152 45.24 -21.20 -1.01
CA ALA A 152 44.44 -20.30 -0.18
C ALA A 152 45.32 -19.25 0.52
N GLY A 153 46.53 -19.64 0.94
CA GLY A 153 47.51 -18.74 1.53
C GLY A 153 48.00 -17.66 0.56
N GLU A 154 48.32 -18.03 -0.68
CA GLU A 154 48.71 -17.09 -1.75
C GLU A 154 47.62 -16.05 -2.04
N LEU A 155 46.35 -16.43 -1.92
CA LEU A 155 45.20 -15.54 -2.08
C LEU A 155 44.84 -14.76 -0.81
N GLY A 156 45.67 -14.82 0.24
CA GLY A 156 45.42 -14.15 1.51
C GLY A 156 44.31 -14.76 2.37
N LEU A 157 43.76 -15.91 1.98
CA LEU A 157 42.73 -16.68 2.71
C LEU A 157 43.36 -17.68 3.68
N THR A 158 44.38 -17.24 4.42
CA THR A 158 44.99 -18.05 5.46
C THR A 158 44.02 -18.31 6.60
N ARG A 159 44.26 -19.37 7.38
CA ARG A 159 43.47 -19.65 8.59
C ARG A 159 43.45 -18.46 9.54
N ALA A 160 44.57 -17.73 9.65
CA ALA A 160 44.68 -16.53 10.47
C ALA A 160 43.85 -15.36 9.91
N ALA A 161 43.88 -15.13 8.60
CA ALA A 161 43.09 -14.08 7.95
C ALA A 161 41.58 -14.35 8.07
N ILE A 162 41.14 -15.60 7.89
CA ILE A 162 39.75 -15.99 8.08
C ILE A 162 39.32 -15.82 9.54
N ALA A 163 40.15 -16.26 10.49
CA ALA A 163 39.87 -16.09 11.92
C ALA A 163 39.79 -14.61 12.30
N ALA A 164 40.69 -13.77 11.79
CA ALA A 164 40.68 -12.32 12.01
C ALA A 164 39.44 -11.65 11.40
N LEU A 165 39.00 -12.10 10.22
CA LEU A 165 37.79 -11.60 9.57
C LEU A 165 36.53 -11.97 10.36
N ILE A 166 36.42 -13.22 10.82
CA ILE A 166 35.33 -13.68 11.70
C ILE A 166 35.33 -12.87 12.99
N GLU A 167 36.48 -12.68 13.63
CA GLU A 167 36.58 -11.96 14.89
C GLU A 167 36.30 -10.47 14.73
N ARG A 168 36.72 -9.85 13.63
CA ARG A 168 36.36 -8.47 13.27
C ARG A 168 34.86 -8.34 13.00
N GLY A 169 34.24 -9.35 12.38
CA GLY A 169 32.79 -9.44 12.23
C GLY A 169 32.07 -9.51 13.57
N ARG A 170 32.48 -10.44 14.45
CA ARG A 170 31.95 -10.60 15.81
C ARG A 170 32.07 -9.33 16.65
N ARG A 171 33.23 -8.66 16.59
CA ARG A 171 33.44 -7.37 17.28
C ARG A 171 32.55 -6.27 16.75
N ARG A 172 32.38 -6.14 15.43
CA ARG A 172 31.41 -5.20 14.84
C ARG A 172 29.98 -5.47 15.29
N THR A 173 29.56 -6.74 15.30
CA THR A 173 28.26 -7.13 15.83
C THR A 173 28.13 -6.73 17.30
N ARG A 174 29.07 -7.12 18.18
CA ARG A 174 29.03 -6.78 19.62
C ARG A 174 29.05 -5.27 19.89
N ALA A 175 29.86 -4.50 19.16
CA ALA A 175 29.90 -3.05 19.28
C ALA A 175 28.56 -2.42 18.83
N GLY A 176 27.97 -2.92 17.75
CA GLY A 176 26.62 -2.54 17.32
C GLY A 176 25.53 -2.89 18.36
N LEU A 177 25.65 -4.04 19.04
CA LEU A 177 24.76 -4.42 20.14
C LEU A 177 24.90 -3.48 21.35
N ALA A 178 26.09 -2.93 21.61
CA ALA A 178 26.34 -2.00 22.72
C ALA A 178 25.83 -0.57 22.45
N MET A 179 25.76 -0.15 21.19
CA MET A 179 25.20 1.13 20.74
C MET A 179 23.67 1.12 20.55
N ARG A 180 22.99 0.02 20.94
CA ARG A 180 21.54 -0.11 20.76
C ARG A 180 20.79 0.93 21.57
N ASP A 181 19.96 1.68 20.87
CA ASP A 181 18.94 2.50 21.50
C ASP A 181 17.98 1.57 22.25
N ARG A 182 17.85 1.77 23.56
CA ARG A 182 16.85 1.05 24.34
C ARG A 182 15.51 1.69 24.01
N ILE A 183 14.65 0.98 23.28
CA ILE A 183 13.25 1.41 23.17
C ILE A 183 12.70 1.54 24.59
N ASN A 184 12.30 2.76 24.96
CA ASN A 184 11.52 2.95 26.17
C ASN A 184 10.13 2.35 25.93
N GLN A 185 9.99 1.06 26.27
CA GLN A 185 8.80 0.29 25.98
C GLN A 185 7.54 0.90 26.61
N ARG A 186 7.67 1.49 27.81
CA ARG A 186 6.55 2.14 28.48
C ARG A 186 6.08 3.36 27.68
N SER A 187 7.00 4.29 27.39
CA SER A 187 6.67 5.50 26.64
C SER A 187 6.13 5.21 25.24
N LEU A 188 6.73 4.27 24.51
CA LEU A 188 6.21 3.87 23.20
C LEU A 188 4.84 3.21 23.34
N GLY A 189 4.67 2.30 24.30
CA GLY A 189 3.40 1.65 24.57
C GLY A 189 2.29 2.65 24.88
N ASP A 190 2.56 3.64 25.75
CA ASP A 190 1.59 4.67 26.14
C ASP A 190 1.18 5.55 24.94
N ARG A 191 2.12 5.84 24.02
CA ARG A 191 1.79 6.53 22.75
C ARG A 191 0.95 5.66 21.83
N LEU A 192 1.26 4.38 21.72
CA LEU A 192 0.54 3.44 20.85
C LEU A 192 -0.87 3.14 21.35
N THR A 193 -1.14 3.18 22.65
CA THR A 193 -2.49 3.03 23.22
C THR A 193 -3.27 4.33 23.30
N GLY A 194 -2.60 5.47 23.14
CA GLY A 194 -3.19 6.80 23.15
C GLY A 194 -3.93 7.20 21.85
N PRO A 195 -4.50 8.42 21.81
CA PRO A 195 -5.37 8.87 20.72
C PRO A 195 -4.71 8.93 19.34
N GLN A 196 -3.41 9.24 19.30
CA GLN A 196 -2.58 9.29 18.07
C GLN A 196 -1.81 7.98 17.85
N GLY A 197 -2.25 6.90 18.49
CA GLY A 197 -1.60 5.59 18.47
C GLY A 197 -2.17 4.66 17.40
N LEU A 198 -2.21 3.37 17.73
CA LEU A 198 -2.66 2.30 16.83
C LEU A 198 -4.11 2.47 16.37
N THR A 199 -4.94 3.14 17.19
CA THR A 199 -6.35 3.38 16.89
C THR A 199 -6.65 4.81 16.45
N GLU A 200 -5.64 5.56 15.97
CA GLU A 200 -5.86 6.87 15.34
C GLU A 200 -6.75 6.72 14.09
N ARG A 201 -6.40 5.74 13.24
CA ARG A 201 -7.00 5.56 11.90
C ARG A 201 -7.90 4.33 11.74
N ALA A 202 -7.92 3.46 12.74
CA ALA A 202 -8.68 2.22 12.71
C ALA A 202 -9.27 1.91 14.08
N ASN A 203 -10.44 1.27 14.12
CA ASN A 203 -11.06 0.85 15.38
C ASN A 203 -10.31 -0.32 16.03
N THR A 204 -9.71 -1.17 15.20
CA THR A 204 -9.01 -2.38 15.60
C THR A 204 -7.68 -2.50 14.87
N PHE A 205 -6.77 -3.27 15.44
CA PHE A 205 -5.47 -3.59 14.88
C PHE A 205 -5.10 -5.05 15.20
N ASP A 206 -4.16 -5.59 14.44
CA ASP A 206 -3.61 -6.93 14.65
C ASP A 206 -2.16 -6.88 15.16
N GLU A 207 -1.60 -8.06 15.47
CA GLU A 207 -0.23 -8.18 15.94
C GLU A 207 0.81 -7.67 14.92
N ARG A 208 0.51 -7.74 13.62
CA ARG A 208 1.42 -7.30 12.56
C ARG A 208 1.59 -5.79 12.62
N VAL A 209 0.52 -5.04 12.87
CA VAL A 209 0.60 -3.58 13.04
C VAL A 209 1.47 -3.23 14.26
N VAL A 210 1.32 -3.95 15.38
CA VAL A 210 2.15 -3.74 16.58
C VAL A 210 3.63 -4.00 16.26
N LEU A 211 3.95 -5.12 15.61
CA LEU A 211 5.32 -5.45 15.17
C LEU A 211 5.90 -4.37 14.26
N GLN A 212 5.13 -3.84 13.31
CA GLN A 212 5.58 -2.75 12.43
C GLN A 212 5.93 -1.50 13.24
N GLN A 213 5.12 -1.13 14.24
CA GLN A 213 5.39 0.03 15.09
C GLN A 213 6.67 -0.14 15.90
N PHE A 214 6.89 -1.28 16.56
CA PHE A 214 8.12 -1.53 17.30
C PHE A 214 9.35 -1.61 16.38
N ALA A 215 9.22 -2.22 15.20
CA ALA A 215 10.29 -2.27 14.20
C ALA A 215 10.65 -0.86 13.67
N ALA A 216 9.65 -0.02 13.39
CA ALA A 216 9.88 1.35 12.91
C ALA A 216 10.56 2.26 13.95
N HIS A 217 10.33 1.98 15.23
CA HIS A 217 10.99 2.65 16.35
C HIS A 217 12.35 2.03 16.72
N ALA A 218 12.65 0.82 16.24
CA ALA A 218 13.92 0.12 16.43
C ALA A 218 15.01 0.58 15.45
N ARG A 219 15.16 1.90 15.24
CA ARG A 219 16.06 2.48 14.22
C ARG A 219 17.55 2.16 14.41
N SER A 220 17.93 1.65 15.59
CA SER A 220 19.32 1.46 16.00
C SER A 220 19.70 -0.01 16.25
N GLY A 221 19.00 -0.97 15.63
CA GLY A 221 19.51 -2.35 15.50
C GLY A 221 19.02 -3.38 16.54
N LEU A 222 17.74 -3.35 16.89
CA LEU A 222 17.13 -4.49 17.61
C LEU A 222 17.08 -5.73 16.71
N SER A 223 17.21 -6.91 17.31
CA SER A 223 16.97 -8.17 16.63
C SER A 223 15.47 -8.39 16.41
N VAL A 224 15.15 -9.30 15.49
CA VAL A 224 13.76 -9.73 15.26
C VAL A 224 13.14 -10.29 16.54
N ASP A 225 13.89 -11.06 17.32
CA ASP A 225 13.41 -11.66 18.58
C ASP A 225 13.12 -10.58 19.64
N GLU A 226 13.92 -9.52 19.70
CA GLU A 226 13.68 -8.39 20.61
C GLU A 226 12.43 -7.62 20.22
N VAL A 227 12.25 -7.32 18.93
CA VAL A 227 11.02 -6.66 18.43
C VAL A 227 9.79 -7.52 18.74
N ARG A 228 9.84 -8.83 18.50
CA ARG A 228 8.77 -9.77 18.85
C ARG A 228 8.49 -9.78 20.35
N ALA A 229 9.52 -9.80 21.18
CA ALA A 229 9.37 -9.76 22.63
C ALA A 229 8.71 -8.45 23.11
N HIS A 230 9.05 -7.31 22.52
CA HIS A 230 8.38 -6.04 22.82
C HIS A 230 6.92 -6.04 22.38
N SER A 231 6.60 -6.54 21.19
CA SER A 231 5.21 -6.67 20.72
C SER A 231 4.37 -7.58 21.61
N HIS A 232 4.87 -8.76 21.97
CA HIS A 232 4.15 -9.66 22.89
C HIS A 232 3.86 -9.00 24.23
N ARG A 233 4.85 -8.29 24.81
CA ARG A 233 4.63 -7.56 26.06
C ARG A 233 3.63 -6.41 25.91
N PHE A 234 3.61 -5.72 24.76
CA PHE A 234 2.62 -4.68 24.48
C PHE A 234 1.20 -5.25 24.39
N ILE A 235 1.02 -6.37 23.68
CA ILE A 235 -0.29 -7.05 23.53
C ILE A 235 -0.83 -7.52 24.87
N GLY A 236 0.04 -7.88 25.82
CA GLY A 236 -0.34 -8.26 27.18
C GLY A 236 -0.68 -7.11 28.12
N ARG A 237 -0.63 -5.85 27.67
CA ARG A 237 -1.00 -4.70 28.53
C ARG A 237 -2.51 -4.69 28.80
N CYS A 238 -2.90 -4.21 29.99
CA CYS A 238 -4.31 -4.10 30.37
C CYS A 238 -5.10 -3.04 29.58
N ASP A 239 -4.41 -2.06 28.99
CA ASP A 239 -5.01 -1.02 28.14
C ASP A 239 -5.18 -1.45 26.67
N VAL A 240 -4.82 -2.68 26.33
CA VAL A 240 -5.09 -3.35 25.04
C VAL A 240 -6.17 -4.41 25.24
N ILE A 241 -7.27 -4.29 24.52
CA ILE A 241 -8.44 -5.16 24.66
C ILE A 241 -8.55 -6.04 23.42
N ARG A 242 -8.71 -7.35 23.60
CA ARG A 242 -9.03 -8.28 22.50
C ARG A 242 -10.53 -8.29 22.24
N THR A 243 -10.90 -8.22 20.96
CA THR A 243 -12.28 -8.34 20.50
C THR A 243 -12.65 -9.81 20.29
N ASP A 244 -13.94 -10.11 20.21
CA ASP A 244 -14.44 -11.48 19.96
C ASP A 244 -14.00 -12.03 18.59
N ARG A 245 -13.57 -11.14 17.68
CA ARG A 245 -13.05 -11.49 16.35
C ARG A 245 -11.55 -11.79 16.33
N GLY A 246 -10.89 -11.74 17.49
CA GLY A 246 -9.45 -11.96 17.63
C GLY A 246 -8.57 -10.75 17.30
N GLU A 247 -9.17 -9.62 16.91
CA GLU A 247 -8.48 -8.35 16.74
C GLU A 247 -8.27 -7.65 18.10
N MET A 248 -7.52 -6.55 18.11
CA MET A 248 -7.26 -5.77 19.31
C MET A 248 -7.71 -4.32 19.15
N THR A 249 -8.09 -3.68 20.24
CA THR A 249 -8.40 -2.25 20.33
C THR A 249 -7.79 -1.66 21.61
N THR A 250 -7.91 -0.35 21.83
CA THR A 250 -7.40 0.33 23.01
C THR A 250 -8.52 0.65 24.00
N THR A 251 -8.21 0.60 25.30
CA THR A 251 -9.15 1.02 26.35
C THR A 251 -9.54 2.49 26.20
N GLU A 252 -8.62 3.33 25.71
CA GLU A 252 -8.89 4.74 25.41
C GLU A 252 -10.00 4.90 24.35
N LEU A 253 -9.94 4.15 23.24
CA LEU A 253 -10.96 4.24 22.19
C LEU A 253 -12.31 3.75 22.71
N VAL A 254 -12.35 2.61 23.42
CA VAL A 254 -13.58 2.08 24.03
C VAL A 254 -14.17 3.07 25.03
N ALA A 255 -13.34 3.73 25.84
CA ALA A 255 -13.79 4.77 26.76
C ALA A 255 -14.31 6.01 26.02
N CYS A 256 -13.74 6.35 24.86
CA CYS A 256 -14.26 7.41 23.99
C CYS A 256 -15.62 7.05 23.39
N GLU A 257 -15.78 5.84 22.86
CA GLU A 257 -17.05 5.33 22.33
C GLU A 257 -18.15 5.35 23.39
N ARG A 258 -17.86 4.85 24.60
CA ARG A 258 -18.80 4.88 25.72
C ARG A 258 -19.23 6.29 26.10
N ARG A 259 -18.28 7.23 26.15
CA ARG A 259 -18.57 8.65 26.43
C ARG A 259 -19.45 9.26 25.35
N LEU A 260 -19.16 8.97 24.07
CA LEU A 260 -19.97 9.44 22.95
C LEU A 260 -21.39 8.91 23.04
N ILE A 261 -21.57 7.61 23.23
CA ILE A 261 -22.89 6.98 23.34
C ILE A 261 -23.67 7.57 24.53
N ALA A 262 -23.02 7.72 25.68
CA ALA A 262 -23.64 8.34 26.86
C ALA A 262 -24.02 9.81 26.61
N ALA A 263 -23.17 10.58 25.92
CA ALA A 263 -23.46 11.96 25.56
C ALA A 263 -24.55 12.10 24.50
N ALA A 264 -24.80 11.07 23.69
CA ALA A 264 -25.90 11.07 22.74
C ALA A 264 -27.22 10.66 23.40
N LEU A 265 -27.24 9.52 24.11
CA LEU A 265 -28.44 8.95 24.73
C LEU A 265 -28.87 9.68 26.00
N GLY A 266 -27.91 10.24 26.75
CA GLY A 266 -28.17 10.94 28.01
C GLY A 266 -28.82 12.32 27.85
N ARG A 267 -28.95 12.80 26.61
CA ARG A 267 -29.55 14.10 26.28
C ARG A 267 -31.00 14.00 25.82
N ALA A 268 -31.69 12.95 26.22
CA ALA A 268 -33.11 12.80 25.93
C ALA A 268 -33.95 13.81 26.73
N SER A 269 -34.99 14.37 26.11
CA SER A 269 -35.95 15.28 26.74
C SER A 269 -35.35 16.54 27.38
N GLU A 270 -34.25 17.07 26.85
CA GLU A 270 -33.62 18.32 27.34
C GLU A 270 -34.42 19.59 27.00
N GLY A 271 -35.43 19.51 26.14
CA GLY A 271 -36.11 20.71 25.64
C GLY A 271 -35.29 21.46 24.59
N ALA A 272 -34.33 20.80 23.95
CA ALA A 272 -33.44 21.42 22.97
C ALA A 272 -34.14 21.58 21.61
N GLY A 273 -33.96 22.74 20.98
CA GLY A 273 -34.44 22.97 19.61
C GLY A 273 -35.96 22.98 19.45
N ILE A 274 -36.71 23.49 20.43
CA ILE A 274 -38.17 23.57 20.33
C ILE A 274 -38.56 24.59 19.25
N VAL A 275 -39.46 24.17 18.36
CA VAL A 275 -40.05 25.00 17.29
C VAL A 275 -41.57 24.90 17.34
N ALA A 276 -42.28 26.01 17.09
CA ALA A 276 -43.73 26.03 17.06
C ALA A 276 -44.30 25.21 15.88
N PRO A 277 -45.33 24.36 16.10
CA PRO A 277 -45.86 23.48 15.05
C PRO A 277 -46.32 24.19 13.76
N ASP A 278 -46.87 25.40 13.88
CA ASP A 278 -47.31 26.19 12.72
C ASP A 278 -46.14 26.65 11.84
N LEU A 279 -45.00 26.97 12.46
CA LEU A 279 -43.80 27.35 11.74
C LEU A 279 -43.23 26.15 10.97
N ILE A 280 -43.24 24.96 11.58
CA ILE A 280 -42.80 23.72 10.92
C ILE A 280 -43.60 23.48 9.65
N ARG A 281 -44.94 23.48 9.75
CA ARG A 281 -45.83 23.27 8.59
C ARG A 281 -45.59 24.30 7.49
N ARG A 282 -45.47 25.57 7.85
CA ARG A 282 -45.26 26.68 6.92
C ARG A 282 -43.93 26.57 6.19
N GLU A 283 -42.84 26.28 6.88
CA GLU A 283 -41.52 26.22 6.23
C GLU A 283 -41.34 24.92 5.42
N ILE A 284 -41.93 23.79 5.84
CA ILE A 284 -41.98 22.57 5.00
C ILE A 284 -42.73 22.86 3.68
N SER A 285 -43.86 23.58 3.72
CA SER A 285 -44.60 23.95 2.50
C SER A 285 -43.85 24.91 1.55
N ARG A 286 -42.76 25.53 2.03
CA ARG A 286 -41.92 26.45 1.26
C ARG A 286 -40.67 25.79 0.71
N ALA A 287 -40.46 24.51 0.99
CA ALA A 287 -39.37 23.77 0.40
C ALA A 287 -39.45 23.87 -1.13
N PRO A 288 -38.31 24.03 -1.84
CA PRO A 288 -38.32 24.25 -3.29
C PRO A 288 -38.87 23.05 -4.06
N PHE A 289 -38.88 21.87 -3.42
CA PHE A 289 -39.50 20.65 -3.91
C PHE A 289 -40.33 20.01 -2.80
N PRO A 290 -41.40 19.25 -3.13
CA PRO A 290 -42.13 18.47 -2.15
C PRO A 290 -41.20 17.43 -1.51
N LEU A 291 -41.22 17.32 -0.18
CA LEU A 291 -40.52 16.24 0.52
C LEU A 291 -41.22 14.90 0.23
N THR A 292 -40.43 13.84 0.14
CA THR A 292 -41.00 12.48 0.17
C THR A 292 -41.63 12.18 1.54
N THR A 293 -42.47 11.16 1.64
CA THR A 293 -43.08 10.76 2.91
C THR A 293 -42.03 10.44 3.98
N GLU A 294 -40.95 9.76 3.59
CA GLU A 294 -39.82 9.44 4.48
C GLU A 294 -39.11 10.71 4.97
N GLN A 295 -38.79 11.63 4.05
CA GLN A 295 -38.14 12.90 4.38
C GLN A 295 -39.00 13.76 5.30
N ALA A 296 -40.29 13.90 4.99
CA ALA A 296 -41.23 14.65 5.82
C ALA A 296 -41.36 14.03 7.22
N THR A 297 -41.38 12.71 7.32
CA THR A 297 -41.43 12.00 8.61
C THR A 297 -40.15 12.24 9.41
N ALA A 298 -38.97 12.09 8.80
CA ALA A 298 -37.68 12.29 9.46
C ALA A 298 -37.49 13.74 9.93
N VAL A 299 -37.84 14.72 9.08
CA VAL A 299 -37.78 16.15 9.42
C VAL A 299 -38.71 16.46 10.59
N ASN A 300 -39.98 16.03 10.51
CA ASN A 300 -40.94 16.24 11.59
C ASN A 300 -40.48 15.59 12.89
N ALA A 301 -39.96 14.37 12.85
CA ALA A 301 -39.49 13.70 14.06
C ALA A 301 -38.27 14.40 14.66
N ALA A 302 -37.30 14.81 13.85
CA ALA A 302 -36.10 15.50 14.32
C ALA A 302 -36.42 16.88 14.93
N ILE A 303 -37.47 17.57 14.44
CA ILE A 303 -37.90 18.87 14.98
C ILE A 303 -38.80 18.72 16.20
N ASN A 304 -39.70 17.73 16.21
CA ASN A 304 -40.61 17.51 17.34
C ASN A 304 -39.92 16.80 18.50
N SER A 305 -38.79 16.11 18.26
CA SER A 305 -37.90 15.63 19.31
C SER A 305 -37.32 16.81 20.07
N CYS A 306 -37.57 16.86 21.37
CA CYS A 306 -36.95 17.79 22.30
C CYS A 306 -35.59 17.29 22.82
N ASP A 307 -35.04 16.25 22.21
CA ASP A 307 -33.75 15.67 22.58
C ASP A 307 -32.60 16.58 22.12
N GLY A 308 -31.54 16.65 22.93
CA GLY A 308 -30.31 17.36 22.58
C GLY A 308 -29.56 16.75 21.41
N VAL A 309 -29.79 15.46 21.11
CA VAL A 309 -29.22 14.76 19.95
C VAL A 309 -30.30 13.99 19.21
N SER A 310 -30.39 14.17 17.89
CA SER A 310 -31.29 13.42 17.01
C SER A 310 -30.49 12.83 15.84
N VAL A 311 -30.89 11.64 15.37
CA VAL A 311 -30.21 10.94 14.27
C VAL A 311 -31.18 10.69 13.12
N ILE A 312 -30.73 10.99 11.91
CA ILE A 312 -31.40 10.63 10.65
C ILE A 312 -30.44 9.70 9.89
N GLU A 313 -30.82 8.42 9.80
CA GLU A 313 -30.12 7.43 8.98
C GLU A 313 -30.55 7.63 7.53
N ALA A 314 -29.62 7.94 6.63
CA ALA A 314 -29.99 8.25 5.27
C ALA A 314 -29.00 7.64 4.28
N LEU A 315 -29.51 6.75 3.43
CA LEU A 315 -28.71 6.07 2.40
C LEU A 315 -28.13 7.07 1.40
N ALA A 316 -27.06 6.68 0.72
CA ALA A 316 -26.50 7.49 -0.36
C ALA A 316 -27.57 7.77 -1.44
N GLY A 317 -27.79 9.06 -1.74
CA GLY A 317 -28.72 9.50 -2.79
C GLY A 317 -30.19 9.71 -2.36
N THR A 318 -30.51 9.63 -1.07
CA THR A 318 -31.88 9.85 -0.54
C THR A 318 -32.23 11.32 -0.23
N GLY A 319 -31.36 12.25 -0.63
CA GLY A 319 -31.56 13.68 -0.40
C GLY A 319 -31.16 14.16 1.01
N LYS A 320 -30.07 13.62 1.57
CA LYS A 320 -29.47 14.06 2.85
C LYS A 320 -29.31 15.58 2.95
N THR A 321 -28.61 16.17 1.97
CA THR A 321 -28.33 17.61 1.92
C THR A 321 -29.60 18.44 1.76
N PHE A 322 -30.60 17.94 1.01
CA PHE A 322 -31.91 18.59 0.89
C PHE A 322 -32.65 18.59 2.24
N THR A 323 -32.68 17.44 2.92
CA THR A 323 -33.27 17.28 4.26
C THR A 323 -32.59 18.21 5.27
N ALA A 324 -31.25 18.29 5.24
CA ALA A 324 -30.48 19.22 6.05
C ALA A 324 -30.90 20.68 5.78
N GLY A 325 -31.07 21.08 4.52
CA GLY A 325 -31.50 22.43 4.15
C GLY A 325 -32.88 22.80 4.68
N VAL A 326 -33.83 21.87 4.63
CA VAL A 326 -35.17 22.08 5.21
C VAL A 326 -35.08 22.27 6.72
N LEU A 327 -34.30 21.43 7.42
CA LEU A 327 -34.06 21.58 8.86
C LEU A 327 -33.44 22.94 9.17
N GLY A 328 -32.39 23.33 8.45
CA GLY A 328 -31.72 24.61 8.62
C GLY A 328 -32.65 25.81 8.41
N ALA A 329 -33.52 25.75 7.40
CA ALA A 329 -34.52 26.78 7.16
C ALA A 329 -35.53 26.89 8.32
N VAL A 330 -36.04 25.76 8.82
CA VAL A 330 -37.01 25.75 9.94
C VAL A 330 -36.37 26.33 11.21
N TYR A 331 -35.18 25.87 11.59
CA TYR A 331 -34.50 26.34 12.79
C TYR A 331 -34.05 27.80 12.69
N GLY A 332 -33.52 28.20 11.53
CA GLY A 332 -33.14 29.60 11.28
C GLY A 332 -34.33 30.55 11.39
N ARG A 333 -35.50 30.15 10.86
CA ARG A 333 -36.74 30.93 10.99
C ARG A 333 -37.30 30.95 12.41
N ALA A 334 -37.02 29.93 13.21
CA ALA A 334 -37.33 29.88 14.63
C ALA A 334 -36.35 30.68 15.51
N GLY A 335 -35.35 31.34 14.89
CA GLY A 335 -34.38 32.19 15.56
C GLY A 335 -33.21 31.44 16.19
N TYR A 336 -32.94 30.21 15.75
CA TYR A 336 -31.73 29.48 16.13
C TYR A 336 -30.58 29.82 15.18
N GLU A 337 -29.37 29.85 15.71
CA GLU A 337 -28.17 29.91 14.89
C GLU A 337 -27.83 28.51 14.39
N VAL A 338 -27.97 28.29 13.08
CA VAL A 338 -27.76 26.97 12.47
C VAL A 338 -26.32 26.87 11.95
N LEU A 339 -25.58 25.90 12.46
CA LEU A 339 -24.22 25.60 12.05
C LEU A 339 -24.15 24.23 11.39
N GLY A 340 -23.67 24.20 10.15
CA GLY A 340 -23.38 22.97 9.44
C GLY A 340 -21.97 22.47 9.77
N VAL A 341 -21.84 21.17 10.03
CA VAL A 341 -20.57 20.51 10.31
C VAL A 341 -20.48 19.24 9.48
N ALA A 342 -19.31 18.98 8.91
CA ALA A 342 -19.09 17.75 8.16
C ALA A 342 -17.64 17.23 8.34
N PRO A 343 -17.38 15.93 8.16
CA PRO A 343 -16.03 15.36 8.31
C PRO A 343 -15.05 15.76 7.20
N THR A 344 -15.54 16.19 6.03
CA THR A 344 -14.68 16.58 4.90
C THR A 344 -14.98 17.99 4.42
N ALA A 345 -13.97 18.69 3.90
CA ALA A 345 -14.13 20.02 3.33
C ALA A 345 -15.10 20.04 2.14
N ARG A 346 -15.15 18.94 1.37
CA ARG A 346 -16.11 18.78 0.29
C ARG A 346 -17.55 18.73 0.81
N ALA A 347 -17.83 17.88 1.79
CA ALA A 347 -19.17 17.76 2.37
C ALA A 347 -19.60 19.08 3.06
N ALA A 348 -18.69 19.74 3.77
CA ALA A 348 -18.99 21.04 4.39
C ALA A 348 -19.35 22.11 3.34
N ARG A 349 -18.63 22.15 2.22
CA ARG A 349 -18.93 23.07 1.12
C ARG A 349 -20.24 22.72 0.42
N GLU A 350 -20.50 21.44 0.15
CA GLU A 350 -21.77 20.98 -0.44
C GLU A 350 -22.95 21.34 0.48
N LEU A 351 -22.82 21.17 1.80
CA LEU A 351 -23.81 21.60 2.79
C LEU A 351 -24.01 23.13 2.77
N SER A 352 -22.93 23.91 2.65
CA SER A 352 -23.04 25.36 2.54
C SER A 352 -23.71 25.85 1.26
N GLU A 353 -23.36 25.26 0.11
CA GLU A 353 -23.82 25.70 -1.20
C GLU A 353 -25.24 25.20 -1.51
N GLN A 354 -25.53 23.94 -1.20
CA GLN A 354 -26.80 23.30 -1.57
C GLN A 354 -27.88 23.44 -0.49
N ALA A 355 -27.50 23.36 0.79
CA ALA A 355 -28.43 23.49 1.91
C ALA A 355 -28.53 24.93 2.45
N SER A 356 -27.69 25.85 1.96
CA SER A 356 -27.65 27.25 2.41
C SER A 356 -27.41 27.40 3.93
N ILE A 357 -26.66 26.47 4.52
CA ILE A 357 -26.30 26.47 5.94
C ILE A 357 -24.83 26.88 6.07
N PRO A 358 -24.48 27.93 6.83
CA PRO A 358 -23.08 28.24 7.12
C PRO A 358 -22.36 27.02 7.69
N SER A 359 -21.37 26.50 6.96
CA SER A 359 -20.78 25.18 7.24
C SER A 359 -19.26 25.20 7.30
N ARG A 360 -18.68 24.37 8.15
CA ARG A 360 -17.23 24.13 8.25
C ARG A 360 -16.93 22.67 8.56
N THR A 361 -15.66 22.27 8.45
CA THR A 361 -15.28 20.91 8.84
C THR A 361 -15.34 20.73 10.36
N LEU A 362 -15.61 19.51 10.81
CA LEU A 362 -15.62 19.15 12.22
C LEU A 362 -14.29 19.51 12.89
N ASP A 363 -13.17 19.15 12.27
CA ASP A 363 -11.85 19.45 12.82
C ASP A 363 -11.59 20.96 12.89
N ARG A 364 -12.06 21.74 11.90
CA ARG A 364 -11.92 23.20 11.93
C ARG A 364 -12.71 23.81 13.08
N LEU A 365 -13.95 23.37 13.30
CA LEU A 365 -14.76 23.82 14.44
C LEU A 365 -14.07 23.53 15.77
N LEU A 366 -13.58 22.30 15.95
CA LEU A 366 -12.90 21.90 17.19
C LEU A 366 -11.61 22.70 17.42
N LEU A 367 -10.82 22.93 16.37
CA LEU A 367 -9.60 23.75 16.44
C LEU A 367 -9.90 25.22 16.75
N ASP A 368 -10.93 25.80 16.14
CA ASP A 368 -11.33 27.19 16.40
C ASP A 368 -11.70 27.37 17.88
N ILE A 369 -12.51 26.46 18.42
CA ILE A 369 -12.92 26.45 19.83
C ILE A 369 -11.72 26.27 20.76
N GLU A 370 -10.83 25.33 20.47
CA GLU A 370 -9.65 25.06 21.30
C GLU A 370 -8.64 26.21 21.32
N GLN A 371 -8.40 26.84 20.16
CA GLN A 371 -7.35 27.87 20.02
C GLN A 371 -7.84 29.28 20.32
N LEU A 372 -9.08 29.61 19.95
CA LEU A 372 -9.64 30.96 20.11
C LEU A 372 -10.42 31.10 21.41
N GLY A 373 -10.74 29.98 22.08
CA GLY A 373 -11.64 29.97 23.23
C GLY A 373 -13.10 30.28 22.86
N ASP A 374 -13.44 30.15 21.58
CA ASP A 374 -14.80 30.33 21.09
C ASP A 374 -15.72 29.27 21.72
N GLU A 375 -16.96 29.64 22.00
CA GLU A 375 -18.02 28.71 22.39
C GLU A 375 -19.00 28.52 21.23
N LEU A 376 -19.80 27.44 21.27
CA LEU A 376 -20.94 27.37 20.38
C LEU A 376 -21.89 28.53 20.69
N PRO A 377 -22.50 29.16 19.66
CA PRO A 377 -23.42 30.27 19.88
C PRO A 377 -24.59 29.88 20.79
N ARG A 378 -25.17 30.88 21.48
CA ARG A 378 -26.41 30.67 22.24
C ARG A 378 -27.54 30.32 21.28
N ARG A 379 -28.42 29.40 21.70
CA ARG A 379 -29.52 28.87 20.85
C ARG A 379 -29.00 28.37 19.50
N CYS A 380 -27.98 27.53 19.53
CA CYS A 380 -27.41 26.92 18.34
C CYS A 380 -28.05 25.55 18.03
N VAL A 381 -28.21 25.28 16.74
CA VAL A 381 -28.50 23.93 16.21
C VAL A 381 -27.37 23.54 15.28
N VAL A 382 -26.71 22.43 15.61
CA VAL A 382 -25.63 21.87 14.79
C VAL A 382 -26.18 20.76 13.92
N ILE A 383 -26.02 20.89 12.60
CA ILE A 383 -26.33 19.83 11.65
C ILE A 383 -25.01 19.15 11.27
N LEU A 384 -24.80 17.92 11.75
CA LEU A 384 -23.65 17.10 11.41
C LEU A 384 -24.00 16.22 10.20
N ASP A 385 -23.57 16.63 9.02
CA ASP A 385 -23.73 15.86 7.78
C ASP A 385 -22.59 14.84 7.60
N GLU A 386 -22.87 13.75 6.87
CA GLU A 386 -22.01 12.57 6.74
C GLU A 386 -21.51 12.01 8.08
N ALA A 387 -22.40 11.97 9.08
CA ALA A 387 -22.10 11.53 10.44
C ALA A 387 -21.53 10.09 10.52
N GLY A 388 -21.87 9.22 9.56
CA GLY A 388 -21.32 7.85 9.47
C GLY A 388 -19.81 7.83 9.19
N MET A 389 -19.30 8.86 8.53
CA MET A 389 -17.88 9.05 8.25
C MET A 389 -17.17 9.92 9.32
N ALA A 390 -17.90 10.44 10.31
CA ALA A 390 -17.32 11.28 11.34
C ALA A 390 -16.50 10.44 12.34
N PRO A 391 -15.25 10.85 12.66
CA PRO A 391 -14.41 10.15 13.62
C PRO A 391 -15.02 10.13 15.02
N THR A 392 -14.97 9.00 15.72
CA THR A 392 -15.51 8.83 17.07
C THR A 392 -14.98 9.90 18.04
N ARG A 393 -13.68 10.19 18.02
CA ARG A 393 -13.08 11.16 18.96
C ARG A 393 -13.56 12.59 18.70
N SER A 394 -13.56 13.02 17.44
CA SER A 394 -14.04 14.34 17.06
C SER A 394 -15.55 14.49 17.30
N SER A 395 -16.34 13.45 17.02
CA SER A 395 -17.77 13.44 17.32
C SER A 395 -18.05 13.48 18.83
N ALA A 396 -17.27 12.76 19.65
CA ALA A 396 -17.39 12.83 21.11
C ALA A 396 -17.12 14.25 21.63
N ALA A 397 -16.10 14.92 21.09
CA ALA A 397 -15.80 16.31 21.42
C ALA A 397 -16.94 17.25 21.01
N LEU A 398 -17.50 17.11 19.81
CA LEU A 398 -18.64 17.90 19.36
C LEU A 398 -19.86 17.74 20.28
N LEU A 399 -20.22 16.50 20.62
CA LEU A 399 -21.38 16.26 21.49
C LEU A 399 -21.16 16.83 22.89
N ALA A 400 -19.95 16.75 23.43
CA ALA A 400 -19.62 17.37 24.71
C ALA A 400 -19.71 18.90 24.67
N LEU A 401 -19.24 19.52 23.58
CA LEU A 401 -19.37 20.96 23.36
C LEU A 401 -20.84 21.38 23.23
N ALA A 402 -21.62 20.63 22.46
CA ALA A 402 -23.06 20.89 22.29
C ALA A 402 -23.82 20.73 23.61
N ALA A 403 -23.47 19.76 24.45
CA ALA A 403 -24.06 19.59 25.76
C ALA A 403 -23.79 20.80 26.68
N ARG A 404 -22.54 21.30 26.69
CA ARG A 404 -22.17 22.49 27.49
C ARG A 404 -22.89 23.76 27.04
N ALA A 405 -23.17 23.89 25.74
CA ALA A 405 -23.85 25.04 25.16
C ALA A 405 -25.38 24.88 25.07
N GLU A 406 -25.93 23.77 25.58
CA GLU A 406 -27.35 23.39 25.43
C GLU A 406 -27.82 23.41 23.96
N ALA A 407 -26.90 23.15 23.04
CA ALA A 407 -27.15 23.13 21.60
C ALA A 407 -27.74 21.79 21.17
N LYS A 408 -28.68 21.81 20.23
CA LYS A 408 -29.21 20.60 19.60
C LYS A 408 -28.27 20.13 18.50
N VAL A 409 -27.98 18.84 18.44
CA VAL A 409 -27.21 18.22 17.36
C VAL A 409 -28.12 17.31 16.55
N ILE A 410 -28.19 17.51 15.24
CA ILE A 410 -28.88 16.62 14.30
C ILE A 410 -27.83 15.96 13.43
N ALA A 411 -27.59 14.68 13.67
CA ALA A 411 -26.63 13.88 12.92
C ALA A 411 -27.32 13.17 11.76
N ILE A 412 -26.88 13.46 10.54
CA ILE A 412 -27.41 12.91 9.30
C ILE A 412 -26.29 12.09 8.65
N GLY A 413 -26.55 10.84 8.29
CA GLY A 413 -25.54 10.02 7.65
C GLY A 413 -25.99 8.62 7.33
N ASP A 414 -25.19 7.92 6.54
CA ASP A 414 -25.41 6.51 6.24
C ASP A 414 -24.55 5.63 7.18
N PRO A 415 -25.15 4.78 8.04
CA PRO A 415 -24.40 3.88 8.91
C PRO A 415 -23.69 2.74 8.15
N GLY A 416 -24.03 2.50 6.88
CA GLY A 416 -23.45 1.48 6.00
C GLY A 416 -22.45 2.01 4.96
N GLN A 417 -22.25 3.33 4.85
CA GLN A 417 -21.24 3.94 3.98
C GLN A 417 -19.82 3.63 4.48
N LEU A 418 -18.82 3.75 3.60
CA LEU A 418 -17.41 3.44 3.91
C LEU A 418 -17.00 4.07 5.25
N ALA A 419 -16.39 3.25 6.11
CA ALA A 419 -15.92 3.69 7.42
C ALA A 419 -15.01 4.93 7.28
N SER A 420 -15.07 5.81 8.28
CA SER A 420 -14.18 6.96 8.37
C SER A 420 -12.71 6.54 8.16
N VAL A 421 -11.90 7.46 7.62
CA VAL A 421 -10.44 7.29 7.55
C VAL A 421 -9.84 7.22 8.97
N GLN A 422 -10.60 7.67 9.98
CA GLN A 422 -10.31 7.50 11.39
C GLN A 422 -11.19 6.44 12.04
N ALA A 423 -10.90 6.08 13.30
CA ALA A 423 -11.78 5.21 14.07
C ALA A 423 -13.21 5.80 14.13
N GLY A 424 -14.23 5.05 13.68
CA GLY A 424 -15.60 5.54 13.43
C GLY A 424 -16.68 4.46 13.60
N GLY A 425 -17.90 4.72 13.14
CA GLY A 425 -19.04 3.78 13.24
C GLY A 425 -19.98 4.01 14.44
N TRP A 426 -19.81 5.12 15.16
CA TRP A 426 -20.65 5.47 16.31
C TRP A 426 -22.14 5.67 15.94
N LEU A 427 -22.43 6.12 14.71
CA LEU A 427 -23.81 6.33 14.25
C LEU A 427 -24.64 5.05 14.35
N ARG A 428 -24.02 3.92 13.98
CA ARG A 428 -24.64 2.59 14.08
C ARG A 428 -24.91 2.15 15.53
N ALA A 429 -24.09 2.60 16.47
CA ALA A 429 -24.24 2.26 17.89
C ALA A 429 -25.35 3.08 18.57
N VAL A 430 -25.55 4.33 18.14
CA VAL A 430 -26.47 5.27 18.76
C VAL A 430 -27.86 5.26 18.09
N GLY A 431 -27.94 5.07 16.77
CA GLY A 431 -29.18 5.16 15.99
C GLY A 431 -30.38 4.42 16.60
N PRO A 432 -30.26 3.12 16.94
CA PRO A 432 -31.35 2.36 17.55
C PRO A 432 -31.83 2.91 18.89
N GLY A 433 -30.93 3.47 19.70
CA GLY A 433 -31.27 4.02 21.02
C GLY A 433 -31.96 5.38 20.97
N LEU A 434 -31.81 6.13 19.88
CA LEU A 434 -32.45 7.43 19.65
C LEU A 434 -33.69 7.37 18.75
N GLY A 435 -34.12 6.17 18.33
CA GLY A 435 -35.25 6.02 17.42
C GLY A 435 -34.99 6.64 16.04
N ALA A 436 -33.78 6.45 15.50
CA ALA A 436 -33.37 7.05 14.23
C ALA A 436 -34.36 6.75 13.10
N HIS A 437 -34.74 7.80 12.37
CA HIS A 437 -35.60 7.67 11.18
C HIS A 437 -34.73 7.38 9.95
N ARG A 438 -35.16 6.40 9.17
CA ARG A 438 -34.44 5.95 7.98
C ARG A 438 -35.00 6.58 6.71
N LEU A 439 -34.12 7.16 5.90
CA LEU A 439 -34.37 7.55 4.52
C LEU A 439 -33.78 6.47 3.63
N THR A 440 -34.65 5.70 2.97
CA THR A 440 -34.32 4.61 2.06
C THR A 440 -34.57 4.95 0.59
N GLU A 441 -35.51 5.86 0.31
CA GLU A 441 -35.91 6.19 -1.06
C GLU A 441 -34.81 6.94 -1.84
N VAL A 442 -34.09 6.23 -2.72
CA VAL A 442 -32.99 6.82 -3.50
C VAL A 442 -33.52 7.62 -4.70
N MET A 443 -33.23 8.92 -4.71
CA MET A 443 -33.77 9.90 -5.68
C MET A 443 -32.89 10.08 -6.93
N ARG A 444 -31.68 9.50 -6.95
CA ARG A 444 -30.73 9.65 -8.06
C ARG A 444 -31.07 8.74 -9.25
N GLN A 445 -31.62 7.55 -8.98
CA GLN A 445 -31.95 6.54 -9.99
C GLN A 445 -33.41 6.69 -10.43
N ARG A 446 -33.62 6.76 -11.76
CA ARG A 446 -34.95 6.87 -12.37
C ARG A 446 -35.65 5.52 -12.50
N ASP A 447 -34.88 4.44 -12.54
CA ASP A 447 -35.39 3.08 -12.69
C ASP A 447 -35.71 2.44 -11.31
N PRO A 448 -36.96 2.03 -11.05
CA PRO A 448 -37.34 1.31 -9.82
C PRO A 448 -36.65 -0.05 -9.64
N ASP A 449 -36.22 -0.72 -10.72
CA ASP A 449 -35.50 -1.99 -10.65
C ASP A 449 -34.03 -1.77 -10.25
N GLU A 450 -33.37 -0.74 -10.80
CA GLU A 450 -32.03 -0.30 -10.36
C GLU A 450 -32.03 0.09 -8.88
N ARG A 451 -33.08 0.78 -8.42
CA ARG A 451 -33.23 1.19 -7.02
C ARG A 451 -33.27 -0.02 -6.07
N ARG A 452 -34.12 -1.01 -6.38
CA ARG A 452 -34.23 -2.26 -5.59
C ARG A 452 -32.92 -3.06 -5.60
N ALA A 453 -32.22 -3.09 -6.72
CA ALA A 453 -30.92 -3.74 -6.85
C ALA A 453 -29.84 -3.09 -5.96
N LEU A 454 -29.82 -1.75 -5.89
CA LEU A 454 -28.90 -1.00 -5.02
C LEU A 454 -29.24 -1.13 -3.53
N GLU A 455 -30.52 -1.16 -3.17
CA GLU A 455 -30.98 -1.45 -1.80
C GLU A 455 -30.50 -2.83 -1.34
N ALA A 456 -30.67 -3.87 -2.17
CA ALA A 456 -30.19 -5.21 -1.88
C ALA A 456 -28.67 -5.27 -1.69
N LEU A 457 -27.90 -4.51 -2.49
CA LEU A 457 -26.45 -4.40 -2.33
C LEU A 457 -26.08 -3.80 -0.96
N HIS A 458 -26.83 -2.81 -0.50
CA HIS A 458 -26.66 -2.21 0.82
C HIS A 458 -26.97 -3.20 1.96
N GLU A 459 -27.99 -4.05 1.78
CA GLU A 459 -28.35 -5.14 2.71
C GLU A 459 -27.39 -6.35 2.65
N ARG A 460 -26.32 -6.25 1.87
CA ARG A 460 -25.29 -7.29 1.66
C ARG A 460 -25.78 -8.50 0.86
N GLU A 461 -26.71 -8.27 -0.05
CA GLU A 461 -27.20 -9.23 -1.05
C GLU A 461 -26.69 -8.88 -2.47
N PRO A 462 -25.39 -9.07 -2.77
CA PRO A 462 -24.80 -8.61 -4.03
C PRO A 462 -25.32 -9.35 -5.27
N HIS A 463 -25.91 -10.54 -5.10
CA HIS A 463 -26.43 -11.36 -6.19
C HIS A 463 -27.60 -10.68 -6.91
N ARG A 464 -28.50 -9.98 -6.18
CA ARG A 464 -29.62 -9.24 -6.78
C ARG A 464 -29.16 -8.08 -7.66
N TYR A 465 -28.07 -7.42 -7.29
CA TYR A 465 -27.48 -6.38 -8.11
C TYR A 465 -26.87 -6.95 -9.40
N LEU A 466 -26.17 -8.08 -9.29
CA LEU A 466 -25.60 -8.76 -10.45
C LEU A 466 -26.66 -9.27 -11.42
N GLU A 467 -27.78 -9.81 -10.90
CA GLU A 467 -28.93 -10.22 -11.70
C GLU A 467 -29.51 -9.04 -12.48
N TRP A 468 -29.84 -7.93 -11.81
CA TRP A 468 -30.32 -6.72 -12.48
C TRP A 468 -29.33 -6.19 -13.52
N ALA A 469 -28.04 -6.13 -13.20
CA ALA A 469 -27.02 -5.63 -14.12
C ALA A 469 -26.89 -6.50 -15.38
N GLN A 470 -27.17 -7.81 -15.27
CA GLN A 470 -27.22 -8.72 -16.41
C GLN A 470 -28.47 -8.52 -17.26
N THR A 471 -29.65 -8.34 -16.65
CA THR A 471 -30.90 -8.09 -17.38
C THR A 471 -30.90 -6.72 -18.05
N ALA A 472 -30.39 -5.67 -17.40
CA ALA A 472 -30.36 -4.30 -17.92
C ALA A 472 -29.35 -4.07 -19.06
N ALA A 473 -28.40 -5.00 -19.26
CA ALA A 473 -27.44 -4.97 -20.37
C ALA A 473 -27.97 -5.64 -21.66
N THR A 474 -29.19 -6.18 -21.63
CA THR A 474 -29.92 -6.79 -22.75
C THR A 474 -31.04 -5.87 -23.19
#